data_AF-A0AA38IBB8-F1
#
_entry.id   AF-A0AA38IBB8-F1
#
_cell.length_a   1.000
_cell.length_b   1.000
_cell.length_c   1.000
_cell.angle_alpha   90.00
_cell.angle_beta   90.00
_cell.angle_gamma   90.00
#
_symmetry.space_group_name_H-M   'P 1'
#
loop_
_entity.id
_entity.type
_entity.pdbx_description
1 polymer ?
#
loop_
_entity_poly.entity_id
_entity_poly.type
_entity_poly.pdbx_seq_one_letter_code
_entity_poly.pdbx_strand_id
1 'polypeptide(L)'
;MGNTYVVEVCNETTNDIIHVDIQGKVAPVDINTKMASDHIRPHCSQKFVVGNPASRIFFFGPPMFADSFRSLFGLGTIQCSVVTIFQNYEKDDFLILLRRQNKIELQFTQKTHEVEVIKVENGQDYRITFRHTDAQITNQKVEQRHQKGITAMMDDDFSRAQKKFEKALQTATEQSTKEAIRSSKKELKKSMDQKAKRMHMEGLQFLKIDRYDEALAKFEESLKLAKERDTTDIVTKSRDKTQKLKISEEKSLKFKEEAERLLALHKYDAALKKIFKALDHAENDKTRTSLQLTIKTIEKTKTNEQKCAEILKEATSLLKEYDYETCLTKLEEALKLTKKEDTICDIKNKISEAQEIKVCEEMSQRIISDAQKFLREYQYEKALHTFETALNYAKKEKTLTLINDNIAKSQEEQKKQEKSEKLNEEGH
;
A
#
# COMPACT_ATOMS: atom_id res chain seq x y z
N MET A 1 -44.36 47.68 -58.41
CA MET A 1 -43.05 47.19 -57.96
C MET A 1 -43.23 46.73 -56.52
N GLY A 2 -43.03 45.44 -56.23
CA GLY A 2 -43.11 44.93 -54.86
C GLY A 2 -41.80 45.24 -54.13
N ASN A 3 -41.88 45.79 -52.93
CA ASN A 3 -40.68 45.96 -52.11
C ASN A 3 -40.29 44.59 -51.55
N THR A 4 -39.07 44.17 -51.84
CA THR A 4 -38.41 43.03 -51.20
C THR A 4 -37.73 43.52 -49.94
N TYR A 5 -37.94 42.83 -48.82
CA TYR A 5 -37.31 43.17 -47.54
C TYR A 5 -36.44 41.99 -47.12
N VAL A 6 -35.19 42.27 -46.75
CA VAL A 6 -34.29 41.24 -46.21
C VAL A 6 -34.20 41.45 -44.71
N VAL A 7 -34.61 40.45 -43.94
CA VAL A 7 -34.41 40.45 -42.49
C VAL A 7 -33.19 39.59 -42.20
N GLU A 8 -32.15 40.22 -41.65
CA GLU A 8 -30.99 39.52 -41.10
C GLU A 8 -31.26 39.19 -39.64
N VAL A 9 -31.33 37.89 -39.32
CA VAL A 9 -31.35 37.40 -37.95
C VAL A 9 -29.97 36.90 -37.61
N CYS A 10 -29.31 37.55 -36.65
CA CYS A 10 -27.98 37.17 -36.20
C CYS A 10 -28.07 36.54 -34.81
N ASN A 11 -27.49 35.35 -34.63
CA ASN A 11 -27.27 34.76 -33.31
C ASN A 11 -25.86 35.15 -32.83
N GLU A 12 -25.76 36.10 -31.91
CA GLU A 12 -24.46 36.56 -31.39
C GLU A 12 -23.68 35.45 -30.65
N THR A 13 -24.34 34.39 -30.18
CA THR A 13 -23.67 33.32 -29.43
C THR A 13 -22.97 32.33 -30.35
N THR A 14 -23.51 32.11 -31.56
CA THR A 14 -22.97 31.16 -32.54
C THR A 14 -22.35 31.83 -33.77
N ASN A 15 -22.52 33.15 -33.91
CA ASN A 15 -22.18 33.93 -35.11
C ASN A 15 -22.92 33.49 -36.39
N ASP A 16 -24.02 32.75 -36.26
CA ASP A 16 -24.83 32.35 -37.41
C ASP A 16 -25.71 33.53 -37.87
N ILE A 17 -25.70 33.80 -39.17
CA ILE A 17 -26.55 34.81 -39.81
C ILE A 17 -27.58 34.07 -40.68
N ILE A 18 -28.85 34.30 -40.39
CA ILE A 18 -29.97 33.79 -41.16
C ILE A 18 -30.57 34.96 -41.94
N HIS A 19 -30.45 34.92 -43.26
CA HIS A 19 -31.14 35.86 -44.16
C HIS A 19 -32.54 35.34 -44.45
N VAL A 20 -33.56 36.10 -44.07
CA VAL A 20 -34.96 35.82 -44.40
C VAL A 20 -35.42 36.84 -45.42
N ASP A 21 -35.63 36.38 -46.65
CA ASP A 21 -36.14 37.22 -47.73
C ASP A 21 -37.69 37.25 -47.69
N ILE A 22 -38.28 38.43 -47.53
CA ILE A 22 -39.73 38.62 -47.42
C ILE A 22 -40.22 39.34 -48.67
N GLN A 23 -40.83 38.59 -49.59
CA GLN A 23 -41.47 39.14 -50.78
C GLN A 23 -42.98 39.33 -50.55
N GLY A 24 -43.42 40.59 -50.51
CA GLY A 24 -44.84 40.93 -50.46
C GLY A 24 -45.47 40.99 -51.86
N LYS A 25 -46.14 39.93 -52.31
CA LYS A 25 -47.08 40.01 -53.45
C LYS A 25 -48.51 40.09 -52.93
N VAL A 26 -49.18 41.22 -53.19
CA VAL A 26 -50.63 41.35 -53.03
C VAL A 26 -51.26 40.90 -54.35
N ALA A 27 -51.97 39.76 -54.35
CA ALA A 27 -52.80 39.37 -55.48
C ALA A 27 -54.22 39.97 -55.29
N PRO A 28 -54.82 40.59 -56.31
CA PRO A 28 -56.23 40.94 -56.25
C PRO A 28 -57.07 39.66 -56.29
N VAL A 29 -57.98 39.50 -55.32
CA VAL A 29 -58.97 38.41 -55.31
C VAL A 29 -60.22 38.93 -56.00
N ASP A 30 -60.58 38.30 -57.11
CA ASP A 30 -61.83 38.55 -57.82
C ASP A 30 -62.98 37.85 -57.08
N ILE A 31 -64.02 38.60 -56.71
CA ILE A 31 -65.14 38.11 -55.91
C ILE A 31 -66.26 37.75 -56.88
N ASN A 32 -66.41 36.46 -57.20
CA ASN A 32 -67.68 35.89 -57.67
C ASN A 32 -67.66 34.35 -57.70
N THR A 33 -68.07 33.69 -56.60
CA THR A 33 -69.00 32.55 -56.68
C THR A 33 -69.57 32.17 -55.30
N LYS A 34 -70.87 31.84 -55.29
CA LYS A 34 -71.66 31.39 -54.14
C LYS A 34 -71.25 30.01 -53.65
N MET A 35 -71.40 29.86 -52.34
CA MET A 35 -71.33 28.69 -51.45
C MET A 35 -71.61 27.29 -52.03
N ALA A 36 -70.84 26.31 -51.55
CA ALA A 36 -71.37 25.10 -50.92
C ALA A 36 -70.35 24.55 -49.90
N SER A 37 -70.88 24.05 -48.78
CA SER A 37 -70.18 23.52 -47.62
C SER A 37 -69.46 22.21 -47.91
N ASP A 38 -68.23 22.07 -47.41
CA ASP A 38 -67.80 21.04 -46.46
C ASP A 38 -66.28 20.82 -46.51
N HIS A 39 -65.67 20.77 -45.32
CA HIS A 39 -64.29 20.37 -45.04
C HIS A 39 -63.17 21.23 -45.65
N ILE A 40 -62.89 22.37 -45.02
CA ILE A 40 -61.64 23.10 -45.23
C ILE A 40 -60.62 22.70 -44.16
N ARG A 41 -59.70 21.79 -44.53
CA ARG A 41 -58.34 21.80 -43.96
C ARG A 41 -57.62 23.01 -44.57
N PRO A 42 -56.96 23.89 -43.80
CA PRO A 42 -56.22 24.99 -44.40
C PRO A 42 -54.89 24.49 -44.98
N HIS A 43 -54.91 24.14 -46.27
CA HIS A 43 -53.72 24.06 -47.12
C HIS A 43 -53.36 25.47 -47.60
N CYS A 44 -52.72 26.26 -46.74
CA CYS A 44 -51.88 27.39 -47.15
C CYS A 44 -50.88 27.70 -46.03
N SER A 45 -49.89 26.82 -45.88
CA SER A 45 -48.62 27.20 -45.28
C SER A 45 -47.58 27.09 -46.39
N GLN A 46 -46.99 28.20 -46.81
CA GLN A 46 -45.74 28.12 -47.53
C GLN A 46 -44.66 27.79 -46.50
N LYS A 47 -44.16 26.55 -46.57
CA LYS A 47 -43.01 26.11 -45.79
C LYS A 47 -41.76 26.73 -46.40
N PHE A 48 -41.11 27.60 -45.65
CA PHE A 48 -39.71 27.92 -45.89
C PHE A 48 -38.87 27.11 -44.90
N VAL A 49 -38.07 26.18 -45.41
CA VAL A 49 -37.08 25.44 -44.63
C VAL A 49 -35.80 26.26 -44.66
N VAL A 50 -35.42 26.82 -43.52
CA VAL A 50 -34.19 27.62 -43.39
C VAL A 50 -33.28 26.91 -42.39
N GLY A 51 -32.16 26.36 -42.87
CA GLY A 51 -30.89 26.05 -42.17
C GLY A 51 -30.87 25.15 -40.93
N ASN A 52 -31.87 25.21 -40.04
CA ASN A 52 -31.94 24.49 -38.77
C ASN A 52 -33.39 24.00 -38.56
N PRO A 53 -33.65 22.68 -38.40
CA PRO A 53 -35.00 22.11 -38.38
C PRO A 53 -35.91 22.56 -37.22
N ALA A 54 -35.40 23.28 -36.22
CA ALA A 54 -36.14 23.69 -35.02
C ALA A 54 -36.94 25.00 -35.16
N SER A 55 -36.84 25.73 -36.28
CA SER A 55 -37.48 27.04 -36.45
C SER A 55 -38.45 27.06 -37.64
N ARG A 56 -39.66 27.61 -37.46
CA ARG A 56 -40.59 27.88 -38.57
C ARG A 56 -41.01 29.33 -38.59
N ILE A 57 -41.14 29.85 -39.80
CA ILE A 57 -41.63 31.20 -40.08
C ILE A 57 -43.05 31.06 -40.64
N PHE A 58 -44.01 31.71 -39.99
CA PHE A 58 -45.38 31.76 -40.46
C PHE A 58 -45.68 33.17 -41.01
N PHE A 59 -46.15 33.23 -42.26
CA PHE A 59 -46.62 34.44 -42.90
C PHE A 59 -48.14 34.42 -42.98
N PHE A 60 -48.79 35.47 -42.48
CA PHE A 60 -50.23 35.66 -42.62
C PHE A 60 -50.49 36.89 -43.51
N GLY A 61 -51.15 36.69 -44.65
CA GLY A 61 -51.63 37.77 -45.52
C GLY A 61 -52.95 38.38 -45.01
N PRO A 62 -53.28 39.64 -45.38
CA PRO A 62 -54.53 40.28 -44.97
C PRO A 62 -55.77 39.75 -45.75
N PRO A 63 -57.03 39.84 -45.26
CA PRO A 63 -57.51 40.02 -43.89
C PRO A 63 -58.34 38.83 -43.36
N MET A 64 -58.25 37.62 -43.93
CA MET A 64 -59.16 36.52 -43.53
C MET A 64 -58.78 35.78 -42.24
N PHE A 65 -57.60 36.00 -41.67
CA PHE A 65 -57.15 35.33 -40.42
C PHE A 65 -57.09 36.24 -39.20
N ALA A 66 -57.49 37.51 -39.31
CA ALA A 66 -57.28 38.50 -38.26
C ALA A 66 -58.10 38.19 -36.99
N ASP A 67 -59.33 37.71 -37.08
CA ASP A 67 -60.23 37.64 -35.92
C ASP A 67 -59.98 36.43 -35.01
N SER A 68 -59.70 35.25 -35.57
CA SER A 68 -59.31 34.07 -34.77
C SER A 68 -57.95 34.26 -34.11
N PHE A 69 -57.03 34.95 -34.79
CA PHE A 69 -55.70 35.27 -34.27
C PHE A 69 -55.75 36.33 -33.16
N ARG A 70 -56.59 37.37 -33.32
CA ARG A 70 -56.84 38.40 -32.29
C ARG A 70 -57.34 37.80 -30.97
N SER A 71 -58.26 36.83 -31.07
CA SER A 71 -58.80 36.10 -29.92
C SER A 71 -57.72 35.28 -29.19
N LEU A 72 -56.86 34.57 -29.93
CA LEU A 72 -55.86 33.68 -29.36
C LEU A 72 -54.76 34.41 -28.55
N PHE A 73 -54.48 35.67 -28.89
CA PHE A 73 -53.38 36.46 -28.31
C PHE A 73 -53.84 37.73 -27.56
N GLY A 74 -55.14 37.93 -27.39
CA GLY A 74 -55.69 39.08 -26.64
C GLY A 74 -55.40 40.44 -27.26
N LEU A 75 -55.23 40.51 -28.58
CA LEU A 75 -54.90 41.75 -29.30
C LEU A 75 -56.20 42.52 -29.58
N GLY A 76 -56.33 43.73 -29.02
CA GLY A 76 -57.45 44.63 -29.30
C GLY A 76 -57.60 45.00 -30.78
N THR A 77 -58.61 45.81 -31.13
CA THR A 77 -58.89 46.28 -32.50
C THR A 77 -57.74 47.13 -33.06
N ILE A 78 -56.72 46.46 -33.59
CA ILE A 78 -55.52 47.09 -34.16
C ILE A 78 -55.49 46.78 -35.67
N GLN A 79 -55.37 47.83 -36.49
CA GLN A 79 -55.05 47.72 -37.92
C GLN A 79 -53.54 47.48 -38.10
N CYS A 80 -53.16 46.21 -38.27
CA CYS A 80 -51.80 45.80 -38.64
C CYS A 80 -51.77 45.31 -40.09
N SER A 81 -50.68 45.60 -40.80
CA SER A 81 -50.55 45.32 -42.24
C SER A 81 -49.77 44.05 -42.55
N VAL A 82 -48.85 43.64 -41.66
CA VAL A 82 -48.09 42.38 -41.75
C VAL A 82 -47.83 41.87 -40.34
N VAL A 83 -48.09 40.57 -40.12
CA VAL A 83 -47.74 39.84 -38.89
C VAL A 83 -46.81 38.71 -39.29
N THR A 84 -45.56 38.75 -38.81
CA THR A 84 -44.62 37.63 -38.95
C THR A 84 -44.40 37.02 -37.57
N ILE A 85 -44.63 35.72 -37.47
CA ILE A 85 -44.44 34.97 -36.22
C ILE A 85 -43.27 34.03 -36.40
N PHE A 86 -42.30 34.14 -35.49
CA PHE A 86 -41.25 33.16 -35.34
C PHE A 86 -41.57 32.35 -34.09
N GLN A 87 -41.68 31.03 -34.26
CA GLN A 87 -41.84 30.10 -33.15
C GLN A 87 -40.52 29.36 -32.94
N ASN A 88 -40.01 29.41 -31.71
CA ASN A 88 -38.98 28.50 -31.26
C ASN A 88 -39.65 27.27 -30.64
N TYR A 89 -39.60 26.14 -31.34
CA TYR A 89 -40.29 24.91 -30.91
C TYR A 89 -39.71 24.27 -29.65
N GLU A 90 -38.44 24.55 -29.31
CA GLU A 90 -37.83 23.92 -28.13
C GLU A 90 -38.26 24.58 -26.81
N LYS A 91 -38.75 25.82 -26.87
CA LYS A 91 -39.03 26.63 -25.67
C LYS A 91 -40.46 27.21 -25.63
N ASP A 92 -41.30 26.90 -26.61
CA ASP A 92 -42.65 27.49 -26.79
C ASP A 92 -42.65 29.03 -26.79
N ASP A 93 -41.54 29.62 -27.25
CA ASP A 93 -41.39 31.08 -27.36
C ASP A 93 -41.88 31.57 -28.73
N PHE A 94 -42.67 32.65 -28.72
CA PHE A 94 -43.16 33.32 -29.92
C PHE A 94 -42.62 34.75 -29.98
N LEU A 95 -41.95 35.06 -31.09
CA LEU A 95 -41.66 36.42 -31.51
C LEU A 95 -42.73 36.85 -32.50
N ILE A 96 -43.48 37.90 -32.17
CA ILE A 96 -44.49 38.48 -33.06
C ILE A 96 -43.99 39.85 -33.53
N LEU A 97 -43.72 39.97 -34.83
CA LEU A 97 -43.47 41.25 -35.51
C LEU A 97 -44.79 41.81 -36.02
N LEU A 98 -45.21 42.96 -35.48
CA LEU A 98 -46.40 43.69 -35.93
C LEU A 98 -45.99 44.95 -36.69
N ARG A 99 -46.43 45.12 -37.94
CA ARG A 99 -46.23 46.37 -38.69
C ARG A 99 -47.48 47.27 -38.65
N ARG A 100 -47.34 48.47 -38.07
CA ARG A 100 -48.38 49.49 -37.95
C ARG A 100 -47.95 50.82 -38.58
N GLN A 101 -48.52 51.18 -39.73
CA GLN A 101 -48.47 52.52 -40.36
C GLN A 101 -47.08 53.23 -40.36
N ASN A 102 -46.00 52.48 -40.63
CA ASN A 102 -44.56 52.87 -40.61
C ASN A 102 -43.77 52.63 -39.32
N LYS A 103 -44.38 52.01 -38.31
CA LYS A 103 -43.71 51.53 -37.10
C LYS A 103 -43.77 50.01 -37.03
N ILE A 104 -42.66 49.36 -36.66
CA ILE A 104 -42.65 47.94 -36.31
C ILE A 104 -42.76 47.87 -34.78
N GLU A 105 -43.80 47.22 -34.28
CA GLU A 105 -43.98 46.91 -32.87
C GLU A 105 -43.70 45.42 -32.65
N LEU A 106 -42.85 45.16 -31.67
CA LEU A 106 -42.47 43.82 -31.26
C LEU A 106 -43.27 43.42 -30.03
N GLN A 107 -43.91 42.26 -30.10
CA GLN A 107 -44.51 41.66 -28.93
C GLN A 107 -43.94 40.25 -28.71
N PHE A 108 -43.42 40.04 -27.51
CA PHE A 108 -42.98 38.75 -27.02
C PHE A 108 -43.96 38.22 -26.00
N THR A 109 -44.29 36.94 -26.13
CA THR A 109 -45.14 36.24 -25.16
C THR A 109 -44.36 35.84 -23.91
N GLN A 110 -43.03 35.67 -23.99
CA GLN A 110 -42.15 35.40 -22.85
C GLN A 110 -40.83 36.17 -22.96
N LYS A 111 -40.39 36.80 -21.87
CA LYS A 111 -39.12 37.56 -21.79
C LYS A 111 -37.91 36.63 -21.61
N THR A 112 -37.75 35.65 -22.50
CA THR A 112 -36.63 34.72 -22.40
C THR A 112 -35.34 35.32 -22.96
N HIS A 113 -35.43 36.24 -23.93
CA HIS A 113 -34.27 36.86 -24.57
C HIS A 113 -34.40 38.38 -24.55
N GLU A 114 -33.27 39.08 -24.47
CA GLU A 114 -33.21 40.50 -24.79
C GLU A 114 -33.16 40.62 -26.31
N VAL A 115 -34.11 41.35 -26.88
CA VAL A 115 -34.18 41.53 -28.33
C VAL A 115 -33.94 42.98 -28.68
N GLU A 116 -32.87 43.21 -29.44
CA GLU A 116 -32.49 44.52 -29.95
C GLU A 116 -32.86 44.56 -31.44
N VAL A 117 -33.63 45.57 -31.84
CA VAL A 117 -33.97 45.81 -33.25
C VAL A 117 -33.35 47.09 -33.72
N ILE A 118 -32.48 46.96 -34.72
CA ILE A 118 -31.73 48.07 -35.30
C ILE A 118 -32.17 48.22 -36.75
N LYS A 119 -32.56 49.44 -37.13
CA LYS A 119 -32.83 49.77 -38.54
C LYS A 119 -31.48 49.96 -39.25
N VAL A 120 -31.27 49.29 -40.38
CA VAL A 120 -30.02 49.41 -41.14
C VAL A 120 -30.01 50.74 -41.90
N GLU A 121 -28.96 51.54 -41.76
CA GLU A 121 -28.85 52.86 -42.41
C GLU A 121 -28.93 52.71 -43.94
N ASN A 122 -29.81 53.50 -44.56
CA ASN A 122 -30.12 53.55 -46.00
C ASN A 122 -31.00 52.41 -46.59
N GLY A 123 -31.59 51.53 -45.77
CA GLY A 123 -32.46 50.44 -46.23
C GLY A 123 -33.89 50.44 -45.67
N GLN A 124 -34.73 49.57 -46.25
CA GLN A 124 -36.00 49.13 -45.62
C GLN A 124 -35.79 47.95 -44.66
N ASP A 125 -34.53 47.56 -44.43
CA ASP A 125 -34.14 46.36 -43.69
C ASP A 125 -33.99 46.63 -42.19
N TYR A 126 -34.31 45.61 -41.40
CA TYR A 126 -34.18 45.60 -39.94
C TYR A 126 -33.33 44.41 -39.52
N ARG A 127 -32.36 44.65 -38.65
CA ARG A 127 -31.58 43.62 -37.97
C ARG A 127 -32.21 43.34 -36.61
N ILE A 128 -32.55 42.08 -36.37
CA ILE A 128 -33.09 41.63 -35.08
C ILE A 128 -32.03 40.76 -34.42
N THR A 129 -31.56 41.20 -33.26
CA THR A 129 -30.52 40.52 -32.50
C THR A 129 -31.13 39.95 -31.24
N PHE A 130 -30.94 38.65 -31.04
CA PHE A 130 -31.39 37.96 -29.84
C PHE A 130 -30.18 37.75 -28.93
N ARG A 131 -30.23 38.35 -27.74
CA ARG A 131 -29.24 38.14 -26.68
C ARG A 131 -29.85 37.27 -25.60
N HIS A 132 -29.08 36.29 -25.15
CA HIS A 132 -29.41 35.58 -23.93
C HIS A 132 -29.43 36.58 -22.77
N THR A 133 -30.44 36.50 -21.90
CA THR A 133 -30.44 37.30 -20.67
C THR A 133 -29.25 36.91 -19.80
N ASP A 134 -28.76 37.83 -18.96
CA ASP A 134 -27.69 37.52 -17.99
C ASP A 134 -28.04 36.31 -17.10
N ALA A 135 -29.32 36.14 -16.80
CA ALA A 135 -29.84 34.98 -16.07
C ALA A 135 -29.63 33.67 -16.84
N GLN A 136 -29.94 33.62 -18.14
CA GLN A 136 -29.71 32.44 -18.97
C GLN A 136 -28.23 32.12 -19.14
N ILE A 137 -27.39 33.14 -19.39
CA ILE A 137 -25.94 32.97 -19.50
C ILE A 137 -25.40 32.40 -18.17
N THR A 138 -25.91 32.90 -17.04
CA THR A 138 -25.54 32.41 -15.71
C THR A 138 -25.98 30.95 -15.51
N ASN A 139 -27.21 30.60 -15.90
CA ASN A 139 -27.73 29.24 -15.78
C ASN A 139 -26.95 28.25 -16.66
N GLN A 140 -26.65 28.61 -17.90
CA GLN A 140 -25.81 27.78 -18.78
C GLN A 140 -24.41 27.55 -18.17
N LYS A 141 -23.80 28.59 -17.58
CA LYS A 141 -22.52 28.46 -16.87
C LYS A 141 -22.63 27.58 -15.62
N VAL A 142 -23.75 27.62 -14.91
CA VAL A 142 -24.03 26.76 -13.75
C VAL A 142 -24.14 25.30 -14.19
N GLU A 143 -24.89 25.00 -15.25
CA GLU A 143 -25.02 23.65 -15.81
C GLU A 143 -23.67 23.10 -16.28
N GLN A 144 -22.87 23.90 -17.00
CA GLN A 144 -21.52 23.49 -17.39
C GLN A 144 -20.62 23.18 -16.18
N ARG A 145 -20.74 23.93 -15.08
CA ARG A 145 -19.99 23.65 -13.84
C ARG A 145 -20.51 22.40 -13.14
N HIS A 146 -21.82 22.20 -13.12
CA HIS A 146 -22.46 21.01 -12.58
C HIS A 146 -21.99 19.77 -13.34
N GLN A 147 -22.01 19.79 -14.68
CA GLN A 147 -21.50 18.70 -15.52
C GLN A 147 -20.01 18.44 -15.29
N LYS A 148 -19.17 19.48 -15.22
CA LYS A 148 -17.75 19.33 -14.87
C LYS A 148 -17.54 18.74 -13.47
N GLY A 149 -18.45 18.99 -12.54
CA GLY A 149 -18.45 18.37 -11.21
C GLY A 149 -18.78 16.87 -11.28
N ILE A 150 -19.75 16.48 -12.12
CA ILE A 150 -20.09 15.07 -12.37
C ILE A 150 -18.90 14.34 -13.00
N THR A 151 -18.27 14.91 -14.04
CA THR A 151 -17.07 14.31 -14.66
C THR A 151 -15.94 14.14 -13.64
N ALA A 152 -15.64 15.18 -12.85
CA ALA A 152 -14.61 15.07 -11.82
C ALA A 152 -14.93 14.02 -10.74
N MET A 153 -16.21 13.80 -10.44
CA MET A 153 -16.65 12.73 -9.52
C MET A 153 -16.44 11.35 -10.13
N MET A 154 -16.69 11.17 -11.43
CA MET A 154 -16.43 9.92 -12.15
C MET A 154 -14.93 9.61 -12.26
N ASP A 155 -14.10 10.66 -12.36
CA ASP A 155 -12.64 10.57 -12.36
C ASP A 155 -12.04 10.40 -10.94
N ASP A 156 -12.87 10.18 -9.91
CA ASP A 156 -12.46 10.03 -8.53
C ASP A 156 -11.72 11.28 -7.93
N ASP A 157 -11.81 12.44 -8.58
CA ASP A 157 -11.31 13.74 -8.11
C ASP A 157 -12.39 14.46 -7.28
N PHE A 158 -12.64 13.90 -6.09
CA PHE A 158 -13.69 14.39 -5.18
C PHE A 158 -13.48 15.83 -4.73
N SER A 159 -12.22 16.29 -4.62
CA SER A 159 -11.91 17.68 -4.24
C SER A 159 -12.35 18.65 -5.33
N ARG A 160 -12.01 18.37 -6.59
CA ARG A 160 -12.46 19.17 -7.72
C ARG A 160 -13.96 19.08 -7.89
N ALA A 161 -14.57 17.90 -7.77
CA ALA A 161 -16.01 17.73 -7.85
C ALA A 161 -16.75 18.58 -6.81
N GLN A 162 -16.32 18.52 -5.54
CA GLN A 162 -16.88 19.32 -4.44
C GLN A 162 -16.79 20.82 -4.75
N LYS A 163 -15.62 21.31 -5.14
CA LYS A 163 -15.39 22.72 -5.49
C LYS A 163 -16.26 23.18 -6.66
N LYS A 164 -16.47 22.31 -7.67
CA LYS A 164 -17.34 22.62 -8.82
C LYS A 164 -18.81 22.70 -8.41
N PHE A 165 -19.31 21.75 -7.62
CA PHE A 165 -20.68 21.78 -7.14
C PHE A 165 -20.95 22.95 -6.19
N GLU A 166 -20.01 23.32 -5.30
CA GLU A 166 -20.15 24.49 -4.43
C GLU A 166 -20.24 25.79 -5.22
N LYS A 167 -19.35 25.99 -6.21
CA LYS A 167 -19.41 27.15 -7.09
C LYS A 167 -20.69 27.18 -7.93
N ALA A 168 -21.13 26.03 -8.45
CA ALA A 168 -22.38 25.94 -9.20
C ALA A 168 -23.58 26.32 -8.32
N LEU A 169 -23.63 25.80 -7.09
CA LEU A 169 -24.71 26.08 -6.14
C LEU A 169 -24.76 27.55 -5.71
N GLN A 170 -23.60 28.19 -5.54
CA GLN A 170 -23.50 29.61 -5.18
C GLN A 170 -24.03 30.53 -6.29
N THR A 171 -23.83 30.16 -7.57
CA THR A 171 -24.24 30.99 -8.71
C THR A 171 -25.61 30.64 -9.29
N ALA A 172 -26.21 29.53 -8.87
CA ALA A 172 -27.53 29.11 -9.35
C ALA A 172 -28.62 30.09 -8.87
N THR A 173 -29.46 30.56 -9.79
CA THR A 173 -30.62 31.41 -9.48
C THR A 173 -31.88 30.56 -9.34
N GLU A 174 -32.10 29.64 -10.28
CA GLU A 174 -33.26 28.74 -10.33
C GLU A 174 -33.25 27.66 -9.23
N GLN A 175 -34.42 27.41 -8.65
CA GLN A 175 -34.60 26.43 -7.56
C GLN A 175 -34.41 24.99 -8.05
N SER A 176 -34.92 24.66 -9.24
CA SER A 176 -34.76 23.34 -9.88
C SER A 176 -33.28 22.98 -10.04
N THR A 177 -32.46 23.91 -10.53
CA THR A 177 -31.00 23.73 -10.67
C THR A 177 -30.31 23.55 -9.32
N LYS A 178 -30.72 24.30 -8.29
CA LYS A 178 -30.19 24.13 -6.92
C LYS A 178 -30.49 22.74 -6.37
N GLU A 179 -31.70 22.22 -6.60
CA GLU A 179 -32.10 20.88 -6.16
C GLU A 179 -31.33 19.79 -6.88
N ALA A 180 -31.13 19.90 -8.20
CA ALA A 180 -30.29 19.00 -8.98
C ALA A 180 -28.84 18.97 -8.44
N ILE A 181 -28.24 20.14 -8.20
CA ILE A 181 -26.88 20.23 -7.64
C ILE A 181 -26.82 19.66 -6.22
N ARG A 182 -27.83 19.91 -5.37
CA ARG A 182 -27.91 19.32 -4.03
C ARG A 182 -28.01 17.80 -4.08
N SER A 183 -28.77 17.26 -5.03
CA SER A 183 -28.85 15.80 -5.27
C SER A 183 -27.49 15.23 -5.66
N SER A 184 -26.79 15.84 -6.62
CA SER A 184 -25.44 15.42 -7.01
C SER A 184 -24.42 15.56 -5.86
N LYS A 185 -24.53 16.59 -5.00
CA LYS A 185 -23.69 16.68 -3.79
C LYS A 185 -23.97 15.57 -2.78
N LYS A 186 -25.22 15.10 -2.65
CA LYS A 186 -25.54 13.94 -1.81
C LYS A 186 -24.91 12.67 -2.39
N GLU A 187 -24.98 12.49 -3.71
CA GLU A 187 -24.35 11.35 -4.39
C GLU A 187 -22.83 11.38 -4.28
N LEU A 188 -22.22 12.57 -4.42
CA LEU A 188 -20.79 12.76 -4.18
C LEU A 188 -20.37 12.27 -2.79
N LYS A 189 -21.12 12.63 -1.74
CA LYS A 189 -20.83 12.18 -0.36
C LYS A 189 -20.90 10.66 -0.25
N LYS A 190 -21.94 10.03 -0.81
CA LYS A 190 -22.06 8.56 -0.82
C LYS A 190 -20.89 7.89 -1.54
N SER A 191 -20.49 8.44 -2.69
CA SER A 191 -19.35 7.92 -3.47
C SER A 191 -18.02 8.06 -2.71
N MET A 192 -17.79 9.20 -2.05
CA MET A 192 -16.63 9.40 -1.17
C MET A 192 -16.61 8.38 -0.02
N ASP A 193 -17.73 8.16 0.65
CA ASP A 193 -17.84 7.18 1.73
C ASP A 193 -17.66 5.74 1.25
N GLN A 194 -18.17 5.39 0.07
CA GLN A 194 -17.92 4.07 -0.53
C GLN A 194 -16.43 3.87 -0.82
N LYS A 195 -15.74 4.88 -1.37
CA LYS A 195 -14.29 4.80 -1.60
C LYS A 195 -13.51 4.73 -0.28
N ALA A 196 -13.92 5.49 0.73
CA ALA A 196 -13.34 5.38 2.07
C ALA A 196 -13.47 3.96 2.63
N LYS A 197 -14.63 3.32 2.50
CA LYS A 197 -14.86 1.91 2.91
C LYS A 197 -13.97 0.93 2.13
N ARG A 198 -13.75 1.14 0.82
CA ARG A 198 -12.78 0.33 0.04
C ARG A 198 -11.35 0.49 0.56
N MET A 199 -10.89 1.71 0.78
CA MET A 199 -9.55 1.98 1.34
C MET A 199 -9.38 1.40 2.75
N HIS A 200 -10.43 1.42 3.58
CA HIS A 200 -10.44 0.76 4.88
C HIS A 200 -10.21 -0.75 4.74
N MET A 201 -10.90 -1.40 3.80
CA MET A 201 -10.72 -2.82 3.51
C MET A 201 -9.30 -3.14 3.01
N GLU A 202 -8.72 -2.31 2.14
CA GLU A 202 -7.31 -2.43 1.72
C GLU A 202 -6.36 -2.34 2.92
N GLY A 203 -6.58 -1.37 3.82
CA GLY A 203 -5.80 -1.24 5.05
C GLY A 203 -5.88 -2.48 5.95
N LEU A 204 -7.07 -3.09 6.05
CA LEU A 204 -7.23 -4.36 6.76
C LEU A 204 -6.50 -5.52 6.08
N GLN A 205 -6.40 -5.54 4.75
CA GLN A 205 -5.62 -6.55 4.04
C GLN A 205 -4.12 -6.41 4.31
N PHE A 206 -3.58 -5.19 4.30
CA PHE A 206 -2.18 -4.94 4.69
C PHE A 206 -1.92 -5.33 6.15
N LEU A 207 -2.86 -5.05 7.05
CA LEU A 207 -2.75 -5.44 8.45
C LEU A 207 -2.65 -6.96 8.64
N LYS A 208 -3.40 -7.75 7.85
CA LYS A 208 -3.36 -9.22 7.91
C LYS A 208 -2.01 -9.83 7.51
N ILE A 209 -1.21 -9.09 6.76
CA ILE A 209 0.13 -9.50 6.32
C ILE A 209 1.24 -8.72 7.05
N ASP A 210 0.92 -8.10 8.19
CA ASP A 210 1.85 -7.41 9.08
C ASP A 210 2.56 -6.19 8.45
N ARG A 211 1.96 -5.60 7.40
CA ARG A 211 2.44 -4.39 6.72
C ARG A 211 1.83 -3.15 7.35
N TYR A 212 2.32 -2.79 8.54
CA TYR A 212 1.69 -1.76 9.38
C TYR A 212 1.73 -0.36 8.76
N ASP A 213 2.82 0.01 8.08
CA ASP A 213 2.96 1.34 7.47
C ASP A 213 1.98 1.56 6.32
N GLU A 214 1.85 0.56 5.45
CA GLU A 214 0.92 0.60 4.33
C GLU A 214 -0.54 0.53 4.80
N ALA A 215 -0.81 -0.25 5.86
CA ALA A 215 -2.12 -0.28 6.49
C ALA A 215 -2.51 1.11 7.05
N LEU A 216 -1.59 1.76 7.78
CA LEU A 216 -1.80 3.10 8.33
C LEU A 216 -2.02 4.13 7.23
N ALA A 217 -1.20 4.12 6.18
CA ALA A 217 -1.36 5.01 5.03
C ALA A 217 -2.76 4.86 4.40
N LYS A 218 -3.25 3.63 4.24
CA LYS A 218 -4.60 3.36 3.71
C LYS A 218 -5.72 3.82 4.64
N PHE A 219 -5.56 3.66 5.96
CA PHE A 219 -6.53 4.20 6.92
C PHE A 219 -6.55 5.72 6.91
N GLU A 220 -5.40 6.38 6.74
CA GLU A 220 -5.33 7.85 6.62
C GLU A 220 -5.98 8.35 5.32
N GLU A 221 -5.74 7.69 4.19
CA GLU A 221 -6.44 7.98 2.92
C GLU A 221 -7.95 7.83 3.07
N SER A 222 -8.40 6.75 3.73
CA SER A 222 -9.82 6.50 4.02
C SER A 222 -10.43 7.63 4.88
N LEU A 223 -9.74 8.07 5.93
CA LEU A 223 -10.20 9.17 6.81
C LEU A 223 -10.31 10.51 6.09
N LYS A 224 -9.45 10.78 5.09
CA LYS A 224 -9.55 12.02 4.27
C LYS A 224 -10.85 12.06 3.45
N LEU A 225 -11.35 10.89 3.07
CA LEU A 225 -12.55 10.75 2.24
C LEU A 225 -13.83 10.58 3.05
N ALA A 226 -13.77 9.95 4.22
CA ALA A 226 -14.95 9.69 5.06
C ALA A 226 -15.74 10.97 5.39
N LYS A 227 -17.06 10.91 5.15
CA LYS A 227 -18.05 11.95 5.47
C LYS A 227 -19.10 11.44 6.45
N GLU A 228 -19.40 10.15 6.43
CA GLU A 228 -20.21 9.49 7.44
C GLU A 228 -19.44 9.31 8.76
N ARG A 229 -20.14 9.59 9.87
CA ARG A 229 -19.59 9.41 11.23
C ARG A 229 -19.19 7.96 11.48
N ASP A 230 -20.06 7.02 11.11
CA ASP A 230 -19.83 5.59 11.35
C ASP A 230 -18.56 5.09 10.64
N THR A 231 -18.36 5.51 9.38
CA THR A 231 -17.13 5.20 8.62
C THR A 231 -15.91 5.79 9.32
N THR A 232 -15.98 7.05 9.76
CA THR A 232 -14.89 7.74 10.46
C THR A 232 -14.51 7.01 11.75
N ASP A 233 -15.50 6.63 12.56
CA ASP A 233 -15.29 5.96 13.84
C ASP A 233 -14.67 4.57 13.66
N ILE A 234 -15.12 3.79 12.67
CA ILE A 234 -14.57 2.45 12.36
C ILE A 234 -13.12 2.55 11.88
N VAL A 235 -12.83 3.48 10.98
CA VAL A 235 -11.48 3.65 10.42
C VAL A 235 -10.52 4.16 11.49
N THR A 236 -10.94 5.11 12.32
CA THR A 236 -10.13 5.63 13.44
C THR A 236 -9.76 4.53 14.43
N LYS A 237 -10.73 3.69 14.83
CA LYS A 237 -10.47 2.53 15.70
C LYS A 237 -9.46 1.55 15.07
N SER A 238 -9.59 1.33 13.76
CA SER A 238 -8.71 0.43 13.02
C SER A 238 -7.28 0.99 12.97
N ARG A 239 -7.14 2.27 12.63
CA ARG A 239 -5.86 3.00 12.64
C ARG A 239 -5.19 2.95 14.01
N ASP A 240 -5.91 3.28 15.07
CA ASP A 240 -5.35 3.35 16.42
C ASP A 240 -4.90 1.97 16.92
N LYS A 241 -5.66 0.92 16.59
CA LYS A 241 -5.25 -0.46 16.85
C LYS A 241 -3.98 -0.82 16.09
N THR A 242 -3.89 -0.49 14.80
CA THR A 242 -2.70 -0.74 13.98
C THR A 242 -1.48 0.02 14.48
N GLN A 243 -1.65 1.28 14.91
CA GLN A 243 -0.56 2.08 15.47
C GLN A 243 -0.02 1.45 16.77
N LYS A 244 -0.91 0.95 17.64
CA LYS A 244 -0.52 0.24 18.86
C LYS A 244 0.25 -1.03 18.55
N LEU A 245 -0.25 -1.85 17.61
CA LEU A 245 0.42 -3.06 17.13
C LEU A 245 1.83 -2.76 16.62
N LYS A 246 1.98 -1.75 15.76
CA LYS A 246 3.27 -1.32 15.22
C LYS A 246 4.28 -0.99 16.34
N ILE A 247 3.86 -0.18 17.32
CA ILE A 247 4.72 0.21 18.45
C ILE A 247 5.08 -1.02 19.32
N SER A 248 4.15 -1.95 19.50
CA SER A 248 4.37 -3.19 20.25
C SER A 248 5.43 -4.07 19.57
N GLU A 249 5.30 -4.31 18.27
CA GLU A 249 6.26 -5.11 17.49
C GLU A 249 7.65 -4.43 17.43
N GLU A 250 7.72 -3.11 17.29
CA GLU A 250 9.00 -2.39 17.36
C GLU A 250 9.70 -2.55 18.72
N LYS A 251 8.94 -2.57 19.82
CA LYS A 251 9.49 -2.84 21.16
C LYS A 251 9.96 -4.29 21.27
N SER A 252 9.17 -5.24 20.75
CA SER A 252 9.54 -6.65 20.70
C SER A 252 10.87 -6.85 19.97
N LEU A 253 11.04 -6.22 18.80
CA LEU A 253 12.27 -6.27 18.01
C LEU A 253 13.49 -5.72 18.77
N LYS A 254 13.35 -4.56 19.42
CA LYS A 254 14.44 -3.98 20.24
C LYS A 254 14.89 -4.92 21.35
N PHE A 255 13.96 -5.57 22.04
CA PHE A 255 14.31 -6.55 23.07
C PHE A 255 14.96 -7.81 22.50
N LYS A 256 14.54 -8.25 21.31
CA LYS A 256 15.17 -9.36 20.58
C LYS A 256 16.63 -9.03 20.21
N GLU A 257 16.88 -7.87 19.62
CA GLU A 257 18.24 -7.43 19.26
C GLU A 257 19.16 -7.34 20.49
N GLU A 258 18.65 -6.84 21.62
CA GLU A 258 19.41 -6.79 22.87
C GLU A 258 19.70 -8.19 23.42
N ALA A 259 18.75 -9.12 23.30
CA ALA A 259 18.97 -10.51 23.66
C ALA A 259 20.05 -11.17 22.80
N GLU A 260 20.04 -10.94 21.48
CA GLU A 260 21.06 -11.46 20.57
C GLU A 260 22.45 -10.94 20.91
N ARG A 261 22.57 -9.65 21.27
CA ARG A 261 23.84 -9.10 21.80
C ARG A 261 24.28 -9.78 23.09
N LEU A 262 23.36 -10.08 24.01
CA LEU A 262 23.68 -10.79 25.25
C LEU A 262 24.08 -12.25 25.00
N LEU A 263 23.51 -12.91 23.99
CA LEU A 263 23.92 -14.24 23.57
C LEU A 263 25.33 -14.27 23.00
N ALA A 264 25.71 -13.26 22.21
CA ALA A 264 27.08 -13.12 21.73
C ALA A 264 28.09 -12.96 22.87
N LEU A 265 27.64 -12.48 24.05
CA LEU A 265 28.43 -12.38 25.27
C LEU A 265 28.25 -13.59 26.21
N HIS A 266 27.59 -14.66 25.76
CA HIS A 266 27.27 -15.86 26.55
C HIS A 266 26.49 -15.59 27.85
N LYS A 267 25.75 -14.48 27.93
CA LYS A 267 24.92 -14.11 29.10
C LYS A 267 23.50 -14.67 28.95
N TYR A 268 23.35 -15.99 28.99
CA TYR A 268 22.10 -16.69 28.68
C TYR A 268 20.89 -16.25 29.51
N ASP A 269 21.05 -16.11 30.82
CA ASP A 269 19.92 -15.72 31.70
C ASP A 269 19.43 -14.29 31.42
N ALA A 270 20.36 -13.38 31.16
CA ALA A 270 20.04 -12.03 30.76
C ALA A 270 19.36 -11.99 29.37
N ALA A 271 19.85 -12.80 28.43
CA ALA A 271 19.26 -12.93 27.10
C ALA A 271 17.84 -13.50 27.17
N LEU A 272 17.61 -14.57 27.93
CA LEU A 272 16.28 -15.14 28.16
C LEU A 272 15.32 -14.11 28.75
N LYS A 273 15.76 -13.36 29.77
CA LYS A 273 14.96 -12.27 30.36
C LYS A 273 14.55 -11.22 29.32
N LYS A 274 15.41 -10.91 28.35
CA LYS A 274 15.09 -9.98 27.26
C LYS A 274 14.15 -10.60 26.22
N ILE A 275 14.32 -11.87 25.86
CA ILE A 275 13.39 -12.56 24.96
C ILE A 275 11.99 -12.71 25.58
N PHE A 276 11.88 -12.97 26.89
CA PHE A 276 10.57 -12.98 27.55
C PHE A 276 9.88 -11.61 27.48
N LYS A 277 10.63 -10.51 27.67
CA LYS A 277 10.09 -9.15 27.45
C LYS A 277 9.70 -8.90 26.00
N ALA A 278 10.45 -9.44 25.03
CA ALA A 278 10.07 -9.37 23.63
C ALA A 278 8.75 -10.12 23.39
N LEU A 279 8.55 -11.26 24.05
CA LEU A 279 7.34 -12.09 23.97
C LEU A 279 6.11 -11.38 24.55
N ASP A 280 6.29 -10.58 25.61
CA ASP A 280 5.22 -9.77 26.21
C ASP A 280 4.69 -8.69 25.24
N HIS A 281 5.50 -8.27 24.27
CA HIS A 281 5.17 -7.28 23.26
C HIS A 281 4.87 -7.89 21.88
N ALA A 282 5.00 -9.21 21.72
CA ALA A 282 4.70 -9.89 20.48
C ALA A 282 3.19 -10.13 20.39
N GLU A 283 2.50 -9.32 19.60
CA GLU A 283 1.05 -9.45 19.36
C GLU A 283 0.76 -10.39 18.17
N ASN A 284 1.73 -10.60 17.28
CA ASN A 284 1.63 -11.54 16.17
C ASN A 284 2.09 -12.96 16.54
N ASP A 285 1.28 -13.97 16.20
CA ASP A 285 1.57 -15.39 16.37
C ASP A 285 2.88 -15.84 15.69
N LYS A 286 3.22 -15.26 14.52
CA LYS A 286 4.47 -15.55 13.82
C LYS A 286 5.68 -15.10 14.63
N THR A 287 5.67 -13.85 15.11
CA THR A 287 6.72 -13.28 15.97
C THR A 287 6.83 -14.11 17.25
N ARG A 288 5.69 -14.43 17.88
CA ARG A 288 5.64 -15.22 19.11
C ARG A 288 6.25 -16.62 18.94
N THR A 289 5.91 -17.30 17.85
CA THR A 289 6.45 -18.63 17.51
C THR A 289 7.95 -18.57 17.27
N SER A 290 8.43 -17.56 16.53
CA SER A 290 9.87 -17.33 16.31
C SER A 290 10.61 -17.12 17.63
N LEU A 291 10.08 -16.29 18.54
CA LEU A 291 10.70 -16.02 19.84
C LEU A 291 10.71 -17.26 20.74
N GLN A 292 9.66 -18.10 20.71
CA GLN A 292 9.63 -19.37 21.45
C GLN A 292 10.69 -20.37 20.95
N LEU A 293 10.91 -20.43 19.64
CA LEU A 293 12.00 -21.23 19.08
C LEU A 293 13.37 -20.70 19.52
N THR A 294 13.53 -19.38 19.59
CA THR A 294 14.73 -18.75 20.13
C THR A 294 14.94 -19.14 21.60
N ILE A 295 13.92 -19.10 22.45
CA ILE A 295 14.00 -19.54 23.86
C ILE A 295 14.52 -20.98 23.95
N LYS A 296 13.87 -21.92 23.24
CA LYS A 296 14.27 -23.33 23.23
C LYS A 296 15.73 -23.53 22.78
N THR A 297 16.16 -22.74 21.80
CA THR A 297 17.54 -22.78 21.30
C THR A 297 18.52 -22.28 22.37
N ILE A 298 18.23 -21.16 23.02
CA ILE A 298 19.06 -20.59 24.09
C ILE A 298 19.17 -21.57 25.27
N GLU A 299 18.06 -22.15 25.72
CA GLU A 299 18.04 -23.11 26.83
C GLU A 299 18.87 -24.35 26.51
N LYS A 300 18.74 -24.88 25.29
CA LYS A 300 19.55 -26.01 24.81
C LYS A 300 21.04 -25.66 24.81
N THR A 301 21.42 -24.50 24.29
CA THR A 301 22.83 -24.05 24.30
C THR A 301 23.37 -23.87 25.71
N LYS A 302 22.61 -23.22 26.60
CA LYS A 302 22.97 -23.08 28.02
C LYS A 302 23.22 -24.44 28.68
N THR A 303 22.31 -25.39 28.46
CA THR A 303 22.41 -26.75 29.02
C THR A 303 23.63 -27.49 28.48
N ASN A 304 23.89 -27.38 27.18
CA ASN A 304 25.07 -27.99 26.56
C ASN A 304 26.38 -27.42 27.11
N GLU A 305 26.46 -26.11 27.32
CA GLU A 305 27.66 -25.49 27.89
C GLU A 305 27.87 -25.86 29.36
N GLN A 306 26.80 -25.98 30.15
CA GLN A 306 26.90 -26.48 31.54
C GLN A 306 27.43 -27.92 31.57
N LYS A 307 26.86 -28.81 30.74
CA LYS A 307 27.34 -30.20 30.60
C LYS A 307 28.80 -30.24 30.14
N CYS A 308 29.19 -29.41 29.17
CA CYS A 308 30.56 -29.30 28.70
C CYS A 308 31.52 -28.88 29.83
N ALA A 309 31.13 -27.90 30.65
CA ALA A 309 31.93 -27.47 31.80
C ALA A 309 32.08 -28.56 32.87
N GLU A 310 31.02 -29.33 33.14
CA GLU A 310 31.07 -30.49 34.05
C GLU A 310 32.01 -31.58 33.51
N ILE A 311 31.88 -31.95 32.23
CA ILE A 311 32.75 -32.92 31.58
C ILE A 311 34.21 -32.46 31.63
N LEU A 312 34.49 -31.18 31.40
CA LEU A 312 35.84 -30.61 31.49
C LEU A 312 36.42 -30.71 32.89
N LYS A 313 35.59 -30.54 33.93
CA LYS A 313 36.01 -30.70 35.33
C LYS A 313 36.35 -32.15 35.62
N GLU A 314 35.50 -33.10 35.19
CA GLU A 314 35.74 -34.54 35.36
C GLU A 314 36.98 -35.01 34.60
N ALA A 315 37.16 -34.60 33.34
CA ALA A 315 38.34 -34.93 32.55
C ALA A 315 39.64 -34.42 33.21
N THR A 316 39.59 -33.24 33.83
CA THR A 316 40.74 -32.70 34.58
C THR A 316 41.07 -33.53 35.83
N SER A 317 40.07 -34.11 36.49
CA SER A 317 40.29 -35.06 37.61
C SER A 317 40.85 -36.40 37.12
N LEU A 318 40.30 -36.95 36.04
CA LEU A 318 40.78 -38.21 35.43
C LEU A 318 42.22 -38.11 34.95
N LEU A 319 42.62 -36.94 34.43
CA LEU A 319 44.01 -36.70 34.04
C LEU A 319 44.97 -36.80 35.24
N LYS A 320 44.55 -36.35 36.43
CA LYS A 320 45.33 -36.46 37.68
C LYS A 320 45.35 -37.89 38.24
N GLU A 321 44.26 -38.63 38.06
CA GLU A 321 44.18 -40.05 38.40
C GLU A 321 44.87 -40.95 37.37
N TYR A 322 45.34 -40.34 36.28
CA TYR A 322 46.03 -40.97 35.16
C TYR A 322 45.19 -42.02 34.40
N ASP A 323 43.87 -41.85 34.39
CA ASP A 323 42.94 -42.61 33.54
C ASP A 323 42.71 -41.86 32.21
N TYR A 324 43.67 -42.03 31.30
CA TYR A 324 43.70 -41.26 30.05
C TYR A 324 42.62 -41.70 29.04
N GLU A 325 42.20 -42.96 29.07
CA GLU A 325 41.25 -43.49 28.10
C GLU A 325 39.83 -42.96 28.38
N THR A 326 39.42 -42.99 29.65
CA THR A 326 38.18 -42.35 30.10
C THR A 326 38.25 -40.83 29.93
N CYS A 327 39.42 -40.22 30.15
CA CYS A 327 39.63 -38.78 29.94
C CYS A 327 39.42 -38.39 28.47
N LEU A 328 40.05 -39.08 27.52
CA LEU A 328 39.95 -38.79 26.10
C LEU A 328 38.52 -38.94 25.56
N THR A 329 37.82 -40.02 25.93
CA THR A 329 36.42 -40.25 25.52
C THR A 329 35.50 -39.13 26.02
N LYS A 330 35.69 -38.66 27.26
CA LYS A 330 34.95 -37.51 27.80
C LYS A 330 35.28 -36.20 27.09
N LEU A 331 36.55 -35.93 26.77
CA LEU A 331 36.93 -34.73 26.03
C LEU A 331 36.35 -34.70 24.61
N GLU A 332 36.26 -35.86 23.94
CA GLU A 332 35.57 -35.99 22.65
C GLU A 332 34.07 -35.74 22.74
N GLU A 333 33.41 -36.18 23.82
CA GLU A 333 32.01 -35.86 24.10
C GLU A 333 31.82 -34.35 24.30
N ALA A 334 32.70 -33.70 25.06
CA ALA A 334 32.68 -32.26 25.27
C ALA A 334 32.78 -31.47 23.95
N LEU A 335 33.64 -31.91 23.01
CA LEU A 335 33.77 -31.31 21.68
C LEU A 335 32.48 -31.35 20.85
N LYS A 336 31.65 -32.39 21.03
CA LYS A 336 30.37 -32.51 20.32
C LYS A 336 29.29 -31.57 20.89
N LEU A 337 29.44 -31.14 22.14
CA LEU A 337 28.44 -30.32 22.84
C LEU A 337 28.67 -28.81 22.67
N THR A 338 29.93 -28.38 22.60
CA THR A 338 30.28 -26.95 22.54
C THR A 338 30.41 -26.45 21.10
N LYS A 339 30.04 -25.18 20.90
CA LYS A 339 30.30 -24.42 19.67
C LYS A 339 31.23 -23.24 19.90
N LYS A 340 31.70 -23.04 21.14
CA LYS A 340 32.53 -21.91 21.51
C LYS A 340 33.98 -22.19 21.12
N GLU A 341 34.53 -21.33 20.27
CA GLU A 341 35.84 -21.53 19.66
C GLU A 341 36.98 -21.61 20.70
N ASP A 342 36.98 -20.73 21.70
CA ASP A 342 37.96 -20.76 22.79
C ASP A 342 37.93 -22.09 23.55
N THR A 343 36.72 -22.57 23.91
CA THR A 343 36.55 -23.82 24.64
C THR A 343 36.94 -25.03 23.79
N ILE A 344 36.68 -24.98 22.48
CA ILE A 344 37.15 -26.01 21.54
C ILE A 344 38.67 -26.07 21.52
N CYS A 345 39.35 -24.92 21.48
CA CYS A 345 40.81 -24.84 21.53
C CYS A 345 41.35 -25.43 22.83
N ASP A 346 40.78 -25.04 23.97
CA ASP A 346 41.15 -25.58 25.28
C ASP A 346 40.98 -27.11 25.36
N ILE A 347 39.86 -27.64 24.86
CA ILE A 347 39.61 -29.08 24.84
C ILE A 347 40.64 -29.80 23.95
N LYS A 348 40.93 -29.26 22.75
CA LYS A 348 41.92 -29.85 21.84
C LYS A 348 43.32 -29.89 22.45
N ASN A 349 43.72 -28.83 23.13
CA ASN A 349 45.01 -28.79 23.83
C ASN A 349 45.07 -29.86 24.94
N LYS A 350 44.01 -30.00 25.74
CA LYS A 350 43.91 -31.06 26.76
C LYS A 350 43.91 -32.47 26.16
N ILE A 351 43.30 -32.66 24.99
CA ILE A 351 43.36 -33.94 24.26
C ILE A 351 44.79 -34.26 23.85
N SER A 352 45.51 -33.29 23.27
CA SER A 352 46.91 -33.46 22.88
C SER A 352 47.78 -33.83 24.09
N GLU A 353 47.61 -33.10 25.20
CA GLU A 353 48.32 -33.38 26.45
C GLU A 353 48.04 -34.80 26.98
N ALA A 354 46.77 -35.21 27.04
CA ALA A 354 46.39 -36.54 27.48
C ALA A 354 46.94 -37.65 26.56
N GLN A 355 46.96 -37.42 25.24
CA GLN A 355 47.55 -38.34 24.27
C GLN A 355 49.06 -38.47 24.44
N GLU A 356 49.78 -37.36 24.59
CA GLU A 356 51.22 -37.36 24.82
C GLU A 356 51.60 -38.13 26.10
N ILE A 357 50.83 -37.92 27.19
CA ILE A 357 51.06 -38.63 28.45
C ILE A 357 50.75 -40.13 28.28
N LYS A 358 49.65 -40.50 27.62
CA LYS A 358 49.31 -41.91 27.34
C LYS A 358 50.44 -42.61 26.57
N VAL A 359 50.96 -41.96 25.53
CA VAL A 359 52.07 -42.49 24.72
C VAL A 359 53.36 -42.64 25.54
N CYS A 360 53.68 -41.68 26.42
CA CYS A 360 54.83 -41.80 27.34
C CYS A 360 54.70 -43.00 28.29
N GLU A 361 53.51 -43.22 28.86
CA GLU A 361 53.27 -44.35 29.76
C GLU A 361 53.31 -45.70 29.04
N GLU A 362 52.73 -45.81 27.85
CA GLU A 362 52.83 -47.02 27.03
C GLU A 362 54.29 -47.33 26.65
N MET A 363 55.09 -46.32 26.33
CA MET A 363 56.52 -46.48 26.09
C MET A 363 57.24 -46.93 27.37
N SER A 364 57.00 -46.28 28.51
CA SER A 364 57.59 -46.66 29.79
C SER A 364 57.29 -48.12 30.14
N GLN A 365 56.05 -48.59 29.94
CA GLN A 365 55.66 -49.97 30.22
C GLN A 365 56.37 -50.99 29.31
N ARG A 366 56.53 -50.67 28.02
CA ARG A 366 57.29 -51.52 27.08
C ARG A 366 58.76 -51.63 27.51
N ILE A 367 59.39 -50.49 27.81
CA ILE A 367 60.80 -50.46 28.25
C ILE A 367 60.98 -51.24 29.57
N ILE A 368 60.04 -51.13 30.52
CA ILE A 368 60.04 -51.94 31.75
C ILE A 368 59.97 -53.44 31.43
N SER A 369 59.10 -53.85 30.51
CA SER A 369 58.97 -55.26 30.10
C SER A 369 60.27 -55.80 29.48
N ASP A 370 60.93 -54.99 28.67
CA ASP A 370 62.23 -55.34 28.05
C ASP A 370 63.34 -55.42 29.11
N ALA A 371 63.41 -54.46 30.03
CA ALA A 371 64.35 -54.49 31.16
C ALA A 371 64.15 -55.73 32.05
N GLN A 372 62.89 -56.10 32.32
CA GLN A 372 62.56 -57.33 33.04
C GLN A 372 62.96 -58.59 32.28
N LYS A 373 62.97 -58.56 30.93
CA LYS A 373 63.49 -59.67 30.13
C LYS A 373 65.01 -59.80 30.30
N PHE A 374 65.76 -58.69 30.26
CA PHE A 374 67.21 -58.70 30.53
C PHE A 374 67.56 -59.20 31.93
N LEU A 375 66.75 -58.86 32.94
CA LEU A 375 66.89 -59.42 34.29
C LEU A 375 66.79 -60.94 34.29
N ARG A 376 65.78 -61.51 33.62
CA ARG A 376 65.60 -62.97 33.52
C ARG A 376 66.75 -63.65 32.78
N GLU A 377 67.46 -62.93 31.92
CA GLU A 377 68.63 -63.39 31.17
C GLU A 377 69.96 -63.12 31.89
N TYR A 378 69.93 -62.65 33.16
CA TYR A 378 71.10 -62.30 33.97
C TYR A 378 71.98 -61.18 33.35
N GLN A 379 71.42 -60.34 32.48
CA GLN A 379 72.12 -59.21 31.86
C GLN A 379 71.90 -57.92 32.65
N TYR A 380 72.42 -57.86 33.88
CA TYR A 380 72.08 -56.82 34.86
C TYR A 380 72.44 -55.39 34.43
N GLU A 381 73.61 -55.17 33.82
CA GLU A 381 74.01 -53.83 33.35
C GLU A 381 73.03 -53.28 32.30
N LYS A 382 72.66 -54.13 31.32
CA LYS A 382 71.67 -53.74 30.30
C LYS A 382 70.30 -53.51 30.90
N ALA A 383 69.89 -54.34 31.85
CA ALA A 383 68.62 -54.16 32.56
C ALA A 383 68.59 -52.82 33.28
N LEU A 384 69.64 -52.47 34.02
CA LEU A 384 69.76 -51.19 34.72
C LEU A 384 69.67 -49.99 33.77
N HIS A 385 70.47 -50.01 32.70
CA HIS A 385 70.44 -48.94 31.70
C HIS A 385 69.04 -48.80 31.05
N THR A 386 68.36 -49.92 30.82
CA THR A 386 67.00 -49.93 30.25
C THR A 386 65.99 -49.37 31.25
N PHE A 387 66.09 -49.68 32.55
CA PHE A 387 65.25 -49.08 33.59
C PHE A 387 65.50 -47.57 33.76
N GLU A 388 66.75 -47.11 33.70
CA GLU A 388 67.08 -45.68 33.70
C GLU A 388 66.44 -44.96 32.50
N THR A 389 66.43 -45.62 31.33
CA THR A 389 65.73 -45.11 30.15
C THR A 389 64.21 -45.04 30.40
N ALA A 390 63.61 -46.04 31.06
CA ALA A 390 62.19 -46.02 31.41
C ALA A 390 61.82 -44.86 32.35
N LEU A 391 62.70 -44.49 33.30
CA LEU A 391 62.46 -43.36 34.20
C LEU A 391 62.25 -42.04 33.45
N ASN A 392 62.92 -41.85 32.30
CA ASN A 392 62.75 -40.65 31.49
C ASN A 392 61.36 -40.54 30.85
N TYR A 393 60.61 -41.64 30.75
CA TYR A 393 59.27 -41.68 30.17
C TYR A 393 58.15 -41.84 31.22
N ALA A 394 58.48 -42.26 32.44
CA ALA A 394 57.52 -42.48 33.51
C ALA A 394 57.00 -41.15 34.08
N LYS A 395 55.69 -40.90 33.95
CA LYS A 395 54.99 -39.73 34.50
C LYS A 395 54.11 -40.08 35.70
N LYS A 396 53.72 -41.35 35.86
CA LYS A 396 52.97 -41.87 37.00
C LYS A 396 53.89 -42.20 38.17
N GLU A 397 53.52 -41.74 39.36
CA GLU A 397 54.23 -42.04 40.61
C GLU A 397 54.37 -43.55 40.85
N LYS A 398 53.29 -44.32 40.62
CA LYS A 398 53.33 -45.80 40.76
C LYS A 398 54.30 -46.47 39.78
N THR A 399 54.39 -45.96 38.55
CA THR A 399 55.34 -46.48 37.55
C THR A 399 56.76 -46.15 37.99
N LEU A 400 57.00 -44.93 38.49
CA LEU A 400 58.30 -44.51 39.04
C LEU A 400 58.73 -45.38 40.22
N THR A 401 57.85 -45.64 41.19
CA THR A 401 58.16 -46.52 42.33
C THR A 401 58.49 -47.93 41.87
N LEU A 402 57.73 -48.48 40.92
CA LEU A 402 57.99 -49.82 40.38
C LEU A 402 59.35 -49.88 39.65
N ILE A 403 59.70 -48.86 38.86
CA ILE A 403 60.99 -48.80 38.19
C ILE A 403 62.12 -48.74 39.22
N ASN A 404 62.02 -47.85 40.21
CA ASN A 404 63.04 -47.70 41.27
C ASN A 404 63.24 -48.99 42.08
N ASP A 405 62.15 -49.70 42.42
CA ASP A 405 62.22 -50.99 43.11
C ASP A 405 62.94 -52.05 42.25
N ASN A 406 62.68 -52.07 40.94
CA ASN A 406 63.36 -53.00 40.02
C ASN A 406 64.83 -52.64 39.80
N ILE A 407 65.17 -51.34 39.76
CA ILE A 407 66.57 -50.86 39.74
C ILE A 407 67.30 -51.36 40.99
N ALA A 408 66.73 -51.14 42.19
CA ALA A 408 67.33 -51.56 43.44
C ALA A 408 67.58 -53.08 43.49
N LYS A 409 66.60 -53.89 43.04
CA LYS A 409 66.75 -55.34 42.92
C LYS A 409 67.85 -55.74 41.96
N SER A 410 67.88 -55.13 40.77
CA SER A 410 68.90 -55.41 39.75
C SER A 410 70.32 -55.09 40.26
N GLN A 411 70.49 -53.98 40.98
CA GLN A 411 71.77 -53.63 41.61
C GLN A 411 72.19 -54.63 42.70
N GLU A 412 71.25 -55.15 43.48
CA GLU A 412 71.54 -56.16 44.50
C GLU A 412 71.98 -57.50 43.87
N GLU A 413 71.28 -57.93 42.82
CA GLU A 413 71.61 -59.16 42.09
C GLU A 413 72.95 -59.05 41.35
N GLN A 414 73.25 -57.91 40.73
CA GLN A 414 74.55 -57.63 40.13
C GLN A 414 75.69 -57.77 41.15
N LYS A 415 75.56 -57.16 42.33
CA LYS A 415 76.56 -57.27 43.41
C LYS A 415 76.77 -58.72 43.88
N LYS A 416 75.70 -59.53 43.90
CA LYS A 416 75.80 -60.96 44.23
C LYS A 416 76.56 -61.73 43.16
N GLN A 417 76.30 -61.45 41.88
CA GLN A 417 77.04 -62.06 40.77
C GLN A 417 78.52 -61.70 40.83
N GLU A 418 78.85 -60.41 40.93
CA GLU A 418 80.25 -59.93 41.03
C GLU A 418 80.99 -60.57 42.21
N LYS A 419 80.33 -60.74 43.36
CA LYS A 419 80.91 -61.42 44.51
C LYS A 419 81.16 -62.91 44.24
N SER A 420 80.25 -63.59 43.55
CA SER A 420 80.41 -65.00 43.18
C SER A 420 81.52 -65.21 42.15
N GLU A 421 81.68 -64.29 41.20
CA GLU A 421 82.77 -64.29 40.23
C GLU A 421 84.13 -64.09 40.91
N LYS A 422 84.24 -63.12 41.83
CA LYS A 422 85.46 -62.92 42.64
C LYS A 422 85.82 -64.14 43.48
N LEU A 423 84.84 -64.78 44.11
CA LEU A 423 85.09 -66.00 44.90
C LEU A 423 85.57 -67.18 44.03
N ASN A 424 85.10 -67.27 42.78
CA ASN A 424 85.59 -68.27 41.83
C ASN A 424 87.00 -67.96 41.33
N GLU A 425 87.34 -66.67 41.14
CA GLU A 425 88.68 -66.24 40.76
C GLU A 425 89.71 -66.46 41.88
N GLU A 426 89.32 -66.31 43.15
CA GLU A 426 90.19 -66.53 44.33
C GLU A 426 90.31 -68.03 44.73
N GLY A 427 89.41 -68.89 44.26
CA GLY A 427 89.39 -70.33 44.53
C GLY A 427 90.16 -71.20 43.53
N HIS A 428 90.71 -70.59 42.49
CA HIS A 428 91.63 -71.20 41.51
C HIS A 428 93.06 -70.74 41.78
#